data_AF-A0AAD5UFE3-F1
#
_entry.id   AF-A0AAD5UFE3-F1
#
_cell.length_a   1.000
_cell.length_b   1.000
_cell.length_c   1.000
_cell.angle_alpha   90.00
_cell.angle_beta   90.00
_cell.angle_gamma   90.00
#
_symmetry.space_group_name_H-M   'P 1'
#
loop_
_entity.id
_entity.type
_entity.pdbx_description
1 polymer ?
#
loop_
_entity_poly.entity_id
_entity_poly.type
_entity_poly.pdbx_seq_one_letter_code
_entity_poly.pdbx_strand_id
1 'polypeptide(L)'
;MPPKKSPAKAKEPAAQEAKKEVRKQTALQKNYLIAYNLASCIGWFAVLVLVVQELQTAGYQSVYGKVSTLLNIVQTCALFEVSNLNSVWFILAKYDYPEVRQSYFVSSMVIAWSITEIVRYGYYALNLIYGKAPLFSTYIRYTFFFVLYPLGAGSEFMLIQYAIPFAQQTQAFYGFVFTFIAGMYAPGFWFMYQHMIKQRSKVFEKVFGKDKNE
;
A
#
# COMPACT_ATOMS: atom_id res chain seq x y z
N MET A 1 51.55 43.68 22.02
CA MET A 1 50.62 43.08 21.04
C MET A 1 49.26 42.90 21.70
N PRO A 2 48.16 43.48 21.19
CA PRO A 2 46.83 43.16 21.72
C PRO A 2 46.42 41.75 21.29
N PRO A 3 45.67 40.99 22.11
CA PRO A 3 45.25 39.64 21.74
C PRO A 3 44.19 39.72 20.64
N LYS A 4 44.44 39.02 19.52
CA LYS A 4 43.47 38.82 18.43
C LYS A 4 42.25 38.09 19.00
N LYS A 5 41.11 38.78 19.13
CA LYS A 5 39.81 38.13 19.35
C LYS A 5 39.54 37.19 18.18
N SER A 6 39.51 35.88 18.47
CA SER A 6 39.19 34.84 17.50
C SER A 6 37.77 35.06 16.92
N PRO A 7 37.57 35.01 15.59
CA PRO A 7 36.27 35.21 14.95
C PRO A 7 35.29 34.02 15.13
N ALA A 8 35.64 33.01 15.93
CA ALA A 8 34.86 31.78 16.08
C ALA A 8 33.49 31.95 16.78
N LYS A 9 33.33 32.95 17.66
CA LYS A 9 32.12 33.09 18.50
C LYS A 9 30.87 33.63 17.78
N ALA A 10 31.01 34.21 16.59
CA ALA A 10 29.89 34.83 15.87
C ALA A 10 29.13 33.86 14.94
N LYS A 11 29.68 32.69 14.63
CA LYS A 11 29.05 31.67 13.75
C LYS A 11 28.24 30.60 14.52
N GLU A 12 28.40 30.52 15.84
CA GLU A 12 27.68 29.58 16.72
C GLU A 12 26.15 29.81 16.80
N PRO A 13 25.62 31.05 16.85
CA PRO A 13 24.18 31.30 16.97
C PRO A 13 23.40 30.84 15.73
N ALA A 14 23.89 31.20 14.53
CA ALA A 14 23.26 30.83 13.26
C ALA A 14 23.28 29.31 13.01
N ALA A 15 24.35 28.61 13.42
CA ALA A 15 24.43 27.15 13.32
C ALA A 15 23.48 26.43 14.29
N GLN A 16 23.23 27.01 15.47
CA GLN A 16 22.27 26.49 16.44
C GLN A 16 20.82 26.74 16.00
N GLU A 17 20.52 27.90 15.41
CA GLU A 17 19.22 28.22 14.82
C GLU A 17 18.91 27.30 13.64
N ALA A 18 19.85 27.11 12.71
CA ALA A 18 19.70 26.16 11.62
C ALA A 18 19.44 24.72 12.11
N LYS A 19 20.13 24.26 13.17
CA LYS A 19 19.86 22.95 13.79
C LYS A 19 18.47 22.86 14.42
N LYS A 20 17.97 23.94 15.02
CA LYS A 20 16.62 24.02 15.59
C LYS A 20 15.55 23.99 14.49
N GLU A 21 15.76 24.73 13.40
CA GLU A 21 14.88 24.74 12.24
C GLU A 21 14.83 23.37 11.56
N VAL A 22 15.99 22.74 11.33
CA VAL A 22 16.06 21.38 10.79
C VAL A 22 15.32 20.40 11.71
N ARG A 23 15.54 20.45 13.03
CA ARG A 23 14.80 19.60 13.99
C ARG A 23 13.29 19.84 13.95
N LYS A 24 12.85 21.10 13.83
CA LYS A 24 11.44 21.46 13.72
C LYS A 24 10.85 20.95 12.41
N GLN A 25 11.57 21.08 11.29
CA GLN A 25 11.18 20.54 9.99
C GLN A 25 11.08 19.01 10.03
N THR A 26 12.05 18.33 10.66
CA THR A 26 12.00 16.87 10.89
C THR A 26 10.82 16.46 11.76
N ALA A 27 10.49 17.23 12.80
CA ALA A 27 9.34 16.97 13.66
C ALA A 27 8.00 17.17 12.92
N LEU A 28 7.90 18.24 12.11
CA LEU A 28 6.72 18.49 11.28
C LEU A 28 6.52 17.39 10.23
N GLN A 29 7.58 16.98 9.55
CA GLN A 29 7.55 15.86 8.60
C GLN A 29 7.13 14.56 9.29
N LYS A 30 7.70 14.26 10.46
CA LYS A 30 7.32 13.08 11.25
C LYS A 30 5.85 13.09 11.63
N ASN A 31 5.34 14.22 12.14
CA ASN A 31 3.94 14.33 12.56
C ASN A 31 2.97 14.25 11.37
N TYR A 32 3.32 14.87 10.24
CA TYR A 32 2.59 14.74 8.99
C TYR A 32 2.50 13.28 8.56
N LEU A 33 3.63 12.56 8.53
CA LEU A 33 3.64 11.14 8.17
C LEU A 33 2.81 10.28 9.13
N ILE A 34 2.86 10.55 10.43
CA ILE A 34 2.01 9.84 11.41
C ILE A 34 0.53 10.06 11.08
N ALA A 35 0.11 11.32 10.92
CA ALA A 35 -1.28 11.66 10.60
C ALA A 35 -1.73 11.02 9.28
N TYR A 36 -0.89 11.08 8.25
CA TYR A 36 -1.13 10.48 6.94
C TYR A 36 -1.32 8.96 7.03
N ASN A 37 -0.42 8.25 7.72
CA ASN A 37 -0.51 6.80 7.88
C ASN A 37 -1.76 6.40 8.70
N LEU A 38 -2.12 7.16 9.75
CA LEU A 38 -3.35 6.91 10.51
C LEU A 38 -4.61 7.16 9.68
N ALA A 39 -4.67 8.28 8.95
CA ALA A 39 -5.80 8.59 8.08
C ALA A 39 -5.97 7.54 6.98
N SER A 40 -4.88 7.08 6.37
CA SER A 40 -4.90 6.02 5.37
C SER A 40 -5.36 4.69 5.96
N CYS A 41 -4.90 4.34 7.17
CA CYS A 41 -5.36 3.15 7.89
C CYS A 41 -6.88 3.18 8.14
N ILE A 42 -7.40 4.32 8.59
CA ILE A 42 -8.85 4.53 8.81
C ILE A 42 -9.62 4.44 7.49
N GLY A 43 -9.11 5.05 6.42
CA GLY A 43 -9.73 4.98 5.10
C GLY A 43 -9.88 3.55 4.59
N TRP A 44 -8.82 2.75 4.66
CA TRP A 44 -8.86 1.34 4.28
C TRP A 44 -9.73 0.48 5.20
N PHE A 45 -9.77 0.79 6.50
CA PHE A 45 -10.70 0.14 7.43
C PHE A 45 -12.16 0.43 7.06
N ALA A 46 -12.49 1.68 6.70
CA ALA A 46 -13.82 2.03 6.24
C ALA A 46 -14.19 1.29 4.94
N VAL A 47 -13.26 1.17 3.98
CA VAL A 47 -13.46 0.35 2.77
C VAL A 47 -13.77 -1.11 3.13
N LEU A 48 -13.00 -1.70 4.06
CA LEU A 48 -13.22 -3.08 4.50
C LEU A 48 -14.62 -3.27 5.10
N VAL A 49 -15.03 -2.36 5.99
CA VAL A 49 -16.37 -2.39 6.60
C VAL A 49 -17.46 -2.30 5.53
N LEU A 50 -17.32 -1.39 4.57
CA LEU A 50 -18.30 -1.24 3.49
C LEU A 50 -18.41 -2.50 2.63
N VAL A 51 -17.29 -3.13 2.25
CA VAL A 51 -17.35 -4.38 1.48
C VAL A 51 -18.06 -5.47 2.27
N VAL A 52 -17.71 -5.66 3.54
CA VAL A 52 -18.32 -6.71 4.38
C VAL A 52 -19.81 -6.48 4.56
N GLN A 53 -20.22 -5.23 4.82
CA GLN A 53 -21.64 -4.88 4.95
C GLN A 53 -22.41 -5.14 3.66
N GLU A 54 -21.87 -4.69 2.52
CA GLU A 54 -22.54 -4.82 1.22
C GLU A 54 -22.66 -6.31 0.81
N LEU A 55 -21.64 -7.11 1.10
CA LEU A 55 -21.68 -8.56 0.89
C LEU A 55 -22.80 -9.25 1.70
N GLN A 56 -23.11 -8.73 2.90
CA GLN A 56 -24.17 -9.28 3.75
C GLN A 56 -25.56 -8.81 3.35
N THR A 57 -25.71 -7.61 2.81
CA THR A 57 -27.03 -6.99 2.54
C THR A 57 -27.52 -7.21 1.11
N ALA A 58 -26.63 -7.06 0.12
CA ALA A 58 -27.01 -7.01 -1.30
C ALA A 58 -26.18 -7.98 -2.18
N GLY A 59 -25.10 -8.56 -1.62
CA GLY A 59 -24.29 -9.56 -2.28
C GLY A 59 -23.09 -8.98 -3.03
N TYR A 60 -22.31 -9.85 -3.68
CA TYR A 60 -21.04 -9.46 -4.30
C TYR A 60 -21.19 -8.56 -5.53
N GLN A 61 -22.34 -8.59 -6.18
CA GLN A 61 -22.62 -7.83 -7.40
C GLN A 61 -22.68 -6.33 -7.14
N SER A 62 -23.19 -5.90 -5.98
CA SER A 62 -23.33 -4.49 -5.64
C SER A 62 -22.09 -3.88 -4.99
N VAL A 63 -21.13 -4.71 -4.55
CA VAL A 63 -19.90 -4.29 -3.86
C VAL A 63 -19.17 -3.20 -4.62
N TYR A 64 -18.90 -3.39 -5.92
CA TYR A 64 -18.17 -2.39 -6.71
C TYR A 64 -18.87 -1.02 -6.68
N GLY A 65 -20.19 -1.00 -6.92
CA GLY A 65 -20.97 0.24 -6.94
C GLY A 65 -20.91 0.98 -5.61
N LYS A 66 -20.92 0.23 -4.49
CA LYS A 66 -20.86 0.82 -3.15
C LYS A 66 -19.47 1.34 -2.77
N VAL A 67 -18.42 0.57 -3.08
CA VAL A 67 -17.08 0.82 -2.52
C VAL A 67 -16.18 1.65 -3.43
N SER A 68 -16.47 1.70 -4.73
CA SER A 68 -15.61 2.35 -5.73
C SER A 68 -15.28 3.81 -5.40
N THR A 69 -16.24 4.62 -4.96
CA THR A 69 -16.00 6.02 -4.61
C THR A 69 -14.99 6.17 -3.48
N LEU A 70 -15.21 5.47 -2.36
CA LEU A 70 -14.29 5.54 -1.23
C LEU A 70 -12.94 4.90 -1.56
N LEU A 71 -12.95 3.76 -2.25
CA LEU A 71 -11.75 3.08 -2.71
C LEU A 71 -10.87 4.02 -3.53
N ASN A 72 -11.45 4.77 -4.47
CA ASN A 72 -10.72 5.72 -5.30
C ASN A 72 -10.15 6.88 -4.51
N ILE A 73 -10.89 7.41 -3.54
CA ILE A 73 -10.41 8.50 -2.70
C ILE A 73 -9.23 8.01 -1.87
N VAL A 74 -9.39 6.88 -1.17
CA VAL A 74 -8.35 6.32 -0.30
C VAL A 74 -7.12 5.91 -1.11
N GLN A 75 -7.30 5.32 -2.29
CA GLN A 75 -6.20 5.02 -3.21
C GLN A 75 -5.54 6.28 -3.75
N THR A 76 -6.28 7.31 -4.16
CA THR A 76 -5.68 8.55 -4.69
C THR A 76 -4.93 9.34 -3.62
N CYS A 77 -5.45 9.36 -2.38
CA CYS A 77 -4.72 9.90 -1.24
C CYS A 77 -3.45 9.07 -0.94
N ALA A 78 -3.48 7.75 -1.16
CA ALA A 78 -2.30 6.90 -1.09
C ALA A 78 -1.27 7.18 -2.22
N LEU A 79 -1.75 7.55 -3.41
CA LEU A 79 -0.95 7.76 -4.62
C LEU A 79 -0.09 9.03 -4.60
N PHE A 80 -0.35 10.01 -3.72
CA PHE A 80 0.56 11.16 -3.56
C PHE A 80 1.95 10.76 -3.02
N GLU A 81 2.16 9.52 -2.58
CA GLU A 81 3.49 8.97 -2.22
C GLU A 81 4.06 7.94 -3.20
N VAL A 82 3.26 7.28 -4.05
CA VAL A 82 3.73 6.15 -4.87
C VAL A 82 3.15 6.19 -6.29
N SER A 83 4.01 6.39 -7.28
CA SER A 83 3.71 6.39 -8.71
C SER A 83 3.44 5.00 -9.29
N ASN A 84 2.53 4.24 -8.68
CA ASN A 84 2.04 2.98 -9.23
C ASN A 84 0.53 3.12 -9.44
N LEU A 85 0.13 3.66 -10.59
CA LEU A 85 -1.18 3.35 -11.12
C LEU A 85 -1.28 1.83 -11.19
N ASN A 86 -2.12 1.22 -10.34
CA ASN A 86 -2.60 -0.15 -10.57
C ASN A 86 -3.27 -0.13 -11.95
N SER A 87 -2.50 -0.47 -12.97
CA SER A 87 -2.84 -0.26 -14.37
C SER A 87 -4.14 -1.02 -14.72
N VAL A 88 -4.38 -2.10 -13.97
CA VAL A 88 -5.58 -2.94 -14.00
C VAL A 88 -6.83 -2.17 -13.57
N TRP A 89 -6.79 -1.39 -12.49
CA TRP A 89 -7.96 -0.66 -12.00
C TRP A 89 -8.31 0.52 -12.92
N PHE A 90 -7.31 1.23 -13.46
CA PHE A 90 -7.55 2.28 -14.46
C PHE A 90 -8.22 1.72 -15.73
N ILE A 91 -7.79 0.54 -16.15
CA ILE A 91 -8.35 -0.16 -17.30
C ILE A 91 -9.79 -0.63 -17.01
N LEU A 92 -10.05 -1.28 -15.88
CA LEU A 92 -11.39 -1.73 -15.47
C LEU A 92 -12.35 -0.57 -15.15
N ALA A 93 -11.83 0.57 -14.72
CA ALA A 93 -12.61 1.78 -14.49
C ALA A 93 -12.96 2.50 -15.81
N LYS A 94 -12.04 2.49 -16.79
CA LYS A 94 -12.22 3.14 -18.10
C LYS A 94 -13.12 2.34 -19.04
N TYR A 95 -13.01 1.01 -19.03
CA TYR A 95 -13.89 0.12 -19.79
C TYR A 95 -14.90 -0.50 -18.83
N ASP A 96 -15.99 0.22 -18.61
CA ASP A 96 -17.07 -0.12 -17.68
C ASP A 96 -17.84 -1.38 -18.14
N TYR A 97 -17.28 -2.55 -17.85
CA TYR A 97 -17.93 -3.84 -18.09
C TYR A 97 -18.66 -4.30 -16.81
N PRO A 98 -20.01 -4.28 -16.78
CA PRO A 98 -20.78 -4.69 -15.61
C PRO A 98 -20.46 -6.11 -15.15
N GLU A 99 -20.20 -7.03 -16.07
CA GLU A 99 -19.91 -8.45 -15.81
C GLU A 99 -18.62 -8.62 -15.00
N VAL A 100 -17.63 -7.76 -15.24
CA VAL A 100 -16.37 -7.80 -14.51
C VAL A 100 -16.54 -7.17 -13.12
N ARG A 101 -17.26 -6.05 -13.03
CA ARG A 101 -17.53 -5.32 -11.78
C ARG A 101 -18.41 -6.09 -10.79
N GLN A 102 -19.34 -6.89 -11.31
CA GLN A 102 -20.26 -7.68 -10.51
C GLN A 102 -19.72 -9.07 -10.18
N SER A 103 -18.44 -9.34 -10.43
CA SER A 103 -17.82 -10.62 -10.11
C SER A 103 -17.39 -10.71 -8.64
N TYR A 104 -17.41 -11.91 -8.08
CA TYR A 104 -16.91 -12.16 -6.72
C TYR A 104 -15.42 -11.83 -6.55
N PHE A 105 -14.65 -11.82 -7.65
CA PHE A 105 -13.23 -11.46 -7.66
C PHE A 105 -13.00 -10.00 -7.26
N VAL A 106 -13.94 -9.10 -7.54
CA VAL A 106 -13.86 -7.71 -7.04
C VAL A 106 -13.90 -7.70 -5.52
N SER A 107 -14.82 -8.48 -4.93
CA SER A 107 -14.99 -8.53 -3.47
C SER A 107 -13.76 -9.12 -2.79
N SER A 108 -13.24 -10.25 -3.30
CA SER A 108 -12.03 -10.88 -2.74
C SER A 108 -10.79 -9.98 -2.86
N MET A 109 -10.64 -9.29 -3.99
CA MET A 109 -9.55 -8.33 -4.21
C MET A 109 -9.62 -7.17 -3.22
N VAL A 110 -10.78 -6.50 -3.09
CA VAL A 110 -10.90 -5.33 -2.23
C VAL A 110 -10.71 -5.71 -0.75
N ILE A 111 -11.17 -6.88 -0.32
CA ILE A 111 -10.88 -7.40 1.03
C ILE A 111 -9.38 -7.62 1.21
N ALA A 112 -8.72 -8.30 0.28
CA ALA A 112 -7.30 -8.59 0.36
C ALA A 112 -6.46 -7.30 0.43
N TRP A 113 -6.80 -6.31 -0.40
CA TRP A 113 -6.17 -5.00 -0.40
C TRP A 113 -6.40 -4.26 0.91
N SER A 114 -7.65 -4.17 1.35
CA SER A 114 -7.98 -3.41 2.57
C SER A 114 -7.22 -3.96 3.78
N ILE A 115 -7.18 -5.28 3.96
CA ILE A 115 -6.43 -5.89 5.07
C ILE A 115 -4.91 -5.61 4.92
N THR A 116 -4.37 -5.76 3.72
CA THR A 116 -2.94 -5.50 3.46
C THR A 116 -2.56 -4.06 3.80
N GLU A 117 -3.41 -3.12 3.40
CA GLU A 117 -3.16 -1.69 3.56
C GLU A 117 -3.35 -1.23 5.01
N ILE A 118 -4.37 -1.72 5.72
CA ILE A 118 -4.55 -1.49 7.18
C ILE A 118 -3.30 -1.92 7.94
N VAL A 119 -2.81 -3.13 7.67
CA VAL A 119 -1.59 -3.65 8.30
C VAL A 119 -0.38 -2.80 7.93
N ARG A 120 -0.27 -2.37 6.67
CA ARG A 120 0.86 -1.59 6.16
C ARG A 120 0.94 -0.22 6.83
N TYR A 121 -0.14 0.54 6.76
CA TYR A 121 -0.23 1.88 7.30
C TYR A 121 -0.19 1.90 8.83
N GLY A 122 -0.85 0.92 9.47
CA GLY A 122 -0.74 0.71 10.91
C GLY A 122 0.72 0.47 11.34
N TYR A 123 1.46 -0.39 10.64
CA TYR A 123 2.88 -0.62 10.92
C TYR A 123 3.72 0.65 10.77
N TYR A 124 3.52 1.43 9.70
CA TYR A 124 4.28 2.66 9.48
C TYR A 124 3.98 3.73 10.56
N ALA A 125 2.71 3.91 10.93
CA ALA A 125 2.32 4.81 12.01
C ALA A 125 3.00 4.40 13.34
N LEU A 126 2.89 3.12 13.72
CA LEU A 126 3.50 2.60 14.95
C LEU A 126 5.03 2.74 14.93
N ASN A 127 5.68 2.48 13.79
CA ASN A 127 7.12 2.63 13.66
C ASN A 127 7.56 4.09 13.85
N LEU A 128 6.79 5.07 13.35
CA LEU A 128 7.09 6.48 13.53
C LEU A 128 6.83 6.94 14.97
N ILE A 129 5.73 6.49 15.59
CA ILE A 129 5.38 6.87 16.97
C ILE A 129 6.42 6.34 17.96
N TYR A 130 6.71 5.04 17.92
CA TYR A 130 7.58 4.37 18.89
C TYR A 130 9.06 4.33 18.49
N GLY A 131 9.41 4.74 17.26
CA GLY A 131 10.77 4.64 16.71
C GLY A 131 11.18 3.21 16.31
N LYS A 132 10.55 2.20 16.90
CA LYS A 132 10.64 0.78 16.52
C LYS A 132 9.24 0.18 16.58
N ALA A 133 8.76 -0.38 15.46
CA ALA A 133 7.46 -1.04 15.42
C ALA A 133 7.38 -2.19 16.46
N PRO A 134 6.25 -2.35 17.16
CA PRO A 134 6.02 -3.49 18.05
C PRO A 134 6.23 -4.83 17.33
N LEU A 135 6.67 -5.85 18.08
CA LEU A 135 6.94 -7.20 17.54
C LEU A 135 5.71 -7.81 16.84
N PHE A 136 4.54 -7.66 17.45
CA PHE A 136 3.28 -8.14 16.89
C PHE A 136 2.94 -7.49 15.55
N SER A 137 3.06 -6.16 15.45
CA SER A 137 2.81 -5.44 14.18
C SER A 137 3.78 -5.87 13.09
N THR A 138 5.05 -6.05 13.45
CA THR A 138 6.07 -6.57 12.54
C THR A 138 5.72 -7.99 12.08
N TYR A 139 5.33 -8.86 13.01
CA TYR A 139 4.97 -10.25 12.70
C TYR A 139 3.81 -10.34 11.71
N ILE A 140 2.70 -9.62 11.98
CA ILE A 140 1.51 -9.62 11.10
C ILE A 140 1.89 -9.13 9.71
N ARG A 141 2.57 -7.99 9.61
CA ARG A 141 2.96 -7.38 8.33
C ARG A 141 3.71 -8.34 7.42
N TYR A 142 4.67 -9.08 7.98
CA TYR A 142 5.52 -9.98 7.24
C TYR A 142 5.03 -11.43 7.24
N THR A 143 3.79 -11.69 7.66
CA THR A 143 3.18 -13.04 7.62
C THR A 143 1.89 -13.05 6.82
N PHE A 144 1.06 -12.02 6.92
CA PHE A 144 -0.23 -11.96 6.22
C PHE A 144 -0.09 -11.99 4.70
N PHE A 145 1.05 -11.55 4.16
CA PHE A 145 1.28 -11.59 2.72
C PHE A 145 1.22 -13.01 2.12
N PHE A 146 1.50 -14.06 2.90
CA PHE A 146 1.40 -15.45 2.41
C PHE A 146 0.00 -15.79 1.89
N VAL A 147 -1.04 -15.19 2.47
CA VAL A 147 -2.43 -15.42 2.07
C VAL A 147 -2.96 -14.25 1.23
N LEU A 148 -2.74 -13.02 1.70
CA LEU A 148 -3.33 -11.84 1.07
C LEU A 148 -2.74 -11.54 -0.30
N TYR A 149 -1.45 -11.85 -0.52
CA TYR A 149 -0.81 -11.57 -1.82
C TYR A 149 -1.32 -12.51 -2.91
N PRO A 150 -1.34 -13.86 -2.75
CA PRO A 150 -2.00 -14.75 -3.71
C PRO A 150 -3.48 -14.44 -3.90
N LEU A 151 -4.20 -14.08 -2.83
CA LEU A 151 -5.62 -13.74 -2.93
C LEU A 151 -5.85 -12.46 -3.74
N GLY A 152 -5.14 -11.39 -3.44
CA GLY A 152 -5.25 -10.12 -4.16
C GLY A 152 -4.80 -10.25 -5.61
N ALA A 153 -3.60 -10.77 -5.82
CA ALA A 153 -3.03 -10.91 -7.15
C ALA A 153 -3.79 -11.92 -8.03
N GLY A 154 -4.22 -13.04 -7.44
CA GLY A 154 -5.06 -14.02 -8.13
C GLY A 154 -6.42 -13.43 -8.53
N SER A 155 -7.03 -12.62 -7.67
CA SER A 155 -8.29 -11.95 -7.99
C SER A 155 -8.14 -10.95 -9.14
N GLU A 156 -7.07 -10.13 -9.14
CA GLU A 156 -6.76 -9.24 -10.27
C GLU A 156 -6.54 -9.99 -11.57
N PHE A 157 -5.77 -11.08 -11.54
CA PHE A 157 -5.54 -11.92 -12.71
C PHE A 157 -6.85 -12.44 -13.29
N MET A 158 -7.76 -12.95 -12.45
CA MET A 158 -9.05 -13.45 -12.90
C MET A 158 -9.95 -12.34 -13.46
N LEU A 159 -9.91 -11.14 -12.88
CA LEU A 159 -10.62 -9.97 -13.45
C LEU A 159 -10.10 -9.62 -14.85
N ILE A 160 -8.78 -9.68 -15.06
CA ILE A 160 -8.19 -9.47 -16.40
C ILE A 160 -8.66 -10.55 -17.36
N GLN A 161 -8.62 -11.83 -16.96
CA GLN A 161 -9.11 -12.94 -17.79
C GLN A 161 -10.56 -12.74 -18.23
N TYR A 162 -11.44 -12.33 -17.30
CA TYR A 162 -12.83 -12.03 -17.61
C TYR A 162 -12.98 -10.83 -18.53
N ALA A 163 -12.10 -9.83 -18.44
CA ALA A 163 -12.20 -8.63 -19.26
C ALA A 163 -11.69 -8.81 -20.70
N ILE A 164 -10.85 -9.81 -20.99
CA ILE A 164 -10.28 -10.08 -22.33
C ILE A 164 -11.36 -10.16 -23.44
N PRO A 165 -12.40 -11.01 -23.35
CA PRO A 165 -13.39 -11.14 -24.43
C PRO A 165 -14.17 -9.85 -24.67
N PHE A 166 -14.46 -9.07 -23.63
CA PHE A 166 -15.17 -7.79 -23.77
C PHE A 166 -14.26 -6.70 -24.36
N ALA A 167 -12.99 -6.69 -23.97
CA ALA A 167 -11.97 -5.81 -24.53
C ALA A 167 -11.75 -6.07 -26.02
N GLN A 168 -11.72 -7.35 -26.45
CA GLN A 168 -11.61 -7.75 -27.85
C GLN A 168 -12.79 -7.25 -28.70
N GLN A 169 -14.01 -7.34 -28.16
CA GLN A 169 -15.22 -6.86 -28.84
C GLN A 169 -15.23 -5.34 -29.02
N THR A 170 -14.65 -4.61 -28.07
CA THR A 170 -14.53 -3.14 -28.15
C THR A 170 -13.46 -2.75 -29.17
N GLN A 171 -12.26 -3.33 -29.05
CA GLN A 171 -11.16 -3.13 -29.98
C GLN A 171 -10.15 -4.28 -29.84
N ALA A 172 -9.77 -4.90 -30.96
CA ALA A 172 -8.80 -6.00 -30.96
C ALA A 172 -7.47 -5.65 -30.24
N PHE A 173 -7.05 -4.38 -30.31
CA PHE A 173 -5.86 -3.87 -29.60
C PHE A 173 -5.98 -4.01 -28.08
N TYR A 174 -7.12 -3.71 -27.47
CA TYR A 174 -7.28 -3.84 -26.01
C TYR A 174 -7.26 -5.30 -25.57
N GLY A 175 -7.89 -6.18 -26.37
CA GLY A 175 -7.80 -7.63 -26.16
C GLY A 175 -6.36 -8.14 -26.16
N PHE A 176 -5.55 -7.69 -27.12
CA PHE A 176 -4.13 -8.01 -27.18
C PHE A 176 -3.36 -7.51 -25.94
N VAL A 177 -3.58 -6.26 -25.55
CA VAL A 177 -2.94 -5.67 -24.35
C VAL A 177 -3.28 -6.46 -23.09
N PHE A 178 -4.55 -6.83 -22.88
CA PHE A 178 -4.95 -7.56 -21.68
C PHE A 178 -4.39 -8.98 -21.65
N THR A 179 -4.36 -9.63 -22.82
CA THR A 179 -3.74 -10.96 -22.97
C THR A 179 -2.24 -10.90 -22.66
N PHE A 180 -1.54 -9.85 -23.12
CA PHE A 180 -0.14 -9.63 -22.82
C PHE A 180 0.10 -9.39 -21.31
N ILE A 181 -0.71 -8.53 -20.67
CA ILE A 181 -0.64 -8.29 -19.23
C ILE A 181 -0.88 -9.57 -18.43
N ALA A 182 -1.89 -10.36 -18.81
CA ALA A 182 -2.16 -11.66 -18.20
C ALA A 182 -0.97 -12.62 -18.33
N GLY A 183 -0.31 -12.67 -19.50
CA GLY A 183 0.88 -13.49 -19.72
C GLY A 183 2.07 -13.08 -18.84
N MET A 184 2.23 -11.77 -18.57
CA MET A 184 3.25 -11.26 -17.66
C MET A 184 2.91 -11.46 -16.17
N TYR A 185 1.65 -11.77 -15.85
CA TYR A 185 1.19 -11.82 -14.47
C TYR A 185 1.84 -12.98 -13.69
N ALA A 186 1.96 -14.17 -14.29
CA ALA A 186 2.60 -15.32 -13.67
C ALA A 186 4.10 -15.12 -13.34
N PRO A 187 4.96 -14.67 -14.28
CA PRO A 187 6.36 -14.39 -13.96
C PRO A 187 6.51 -13.21 -12.99
N GLY A 188 5.67 -12.17 -13.11
CA GLY A 188 5.64 -11.04 -12.18
C GLY A 188 5.31 -11.48 -10.76
N PHE A 189 4.26 -12.29 -10.59
CA PHE A 189 3.84 -12.87 -9.33
C PHE A 189 4.96 -13.69 -8.68
N TRP A 190 5.58 -14.60 -9.44
CA TRP A 190 6.67 -15.43 -8.93
C TRP A 190 7.82 -14.58 -8.40
N PHE A 191 8.29 -13.63 -9.21
CA PHE A 191 9.44 -12.78 -8.86
C PHE A 191 9.15 -11.96 -7.59
N MET A 192 8.03 -11.24 -7.55
CA MET A 192 7.66 -10.39 -6.41
C MET A 192 7.42 -11.21 -5.13
N TYR A 193 6.77 -12.37 -5.24
CA TYR A 193 6.53 -13.23 -4.09
C TYR A 193 7.85 -13.74 -3.47
N GLN A 194 8.80 -14.17 -4.29
CA GLN A 194 10.13 -14.56 -3.83
C GLN A 194 10.87 -13.40 -3.14
N HIS A 195 10.71 -12.17 -3.63
CA HIS A 195 11.25 -10.98 -2.98
C HIS A 195 10.66 -10.76 -1.59
N MET A 196 9.35 -10.93 -1.41
CA MET A 196 8.70 -10.76 -0.10
C MET A 196 9.16 -11.82 0.90
N ILE A 197 9.35 -13.08 0.47
CA ILE A 197 9.92 -14.14 1.32
C ILE A 197 11.33 -13.79 1.78
N LYS A 198 12.18 -13.31 0.87
CA LYS A 198 13.54 -12.86 1.20
C LYS A 198 13.52 -11.67 2.17
N GLN A 199 12.63 -10.70 1.96
CA GLN A 199 12.46 -9.55 2.85
C GLN A 199 12.04 -9.99 4.26
N ARG A 200 11.08 -10.91 4.37
CA ARG A 200 10.66 -11.50 5.65
C ARG A 200 11.84 -12.12 6.38
N SER A 201 12.60 -13.00 5.72
CA SER A 201 13.73 -13.69 6.35
C SER A 201 14.72 -12.71 6.97
N LYS A 202 15.09 -11.67 6.22
CA LYS A 202 16.02 -10.62 6.68
C LYS A 202 15.49 -9.85 7.89
N VAL A 203 14.21 -9.48 7.87
CA VAL A 203 13.60 -8.74 8.99
C VAL A 203 13.48 -9.62 10.22
N PHE A 204 13.09 -10.88 10.05
CA PHE A 204 12.94 -11.82 11.16
C PHE A 204 14.28 -12.13 11.82
N GLU A 205 15.33 -12.34 11.04
CA GLU A 205 16.68 -12.51 11.56
C GLU A 205 17.13 -11.28 12.36
N LYS A 206 16.91 -10.07 11.83
CA LYS A 206 17.28 -8.83 12.51
C LYS A 206 16.50 -8.59 13.81
N VAL A 207 15.22 -8.97 13.86
CA VAL A 207 14.32 -8.65 14.97
C VAL A 207 14.29 -9.75 16.04
N PHE A 208 14.31 -11.02 15.63
CA PHE A 208 14.18 -12.20 16.50
C PHE A 208 15.45 -13.05 16.60
N GLY A 209 16.46 -12.81 15.74
CA GLY A 209 17.73 -13.55 15.79
C GLY A 209 18.71 -13.05 16.84
N LYS A 210 18.44 -11.90 17.49
CA LYS A 210 19.33 -11.33 18.52
C LYS A 210 19.32 -12.11 19.84
N ASP A 211 18.25 -12.83 20.16
CA ASP A 211 18.13 -13.57 21.42
C ASP A 211 18.97 -14.87 21.48
N LYS A 212 19.74 -15.21 20.43
CA LYS A 212 20.54 -16.45 20.40
C LYS A 212 22.03 -16.26 20.71
N ASN A 213 22.49 -15.02 20.87
CA ASN A 213 23.91 -14.69 21.05
C ASN A 213 24.21 -13.87 22.31
N GLU A 214 23.27 -13.81 23.27
CA GLU A 214 23.48 -13.30 24.64
C GLU A 214 23.29 -14.47 25.63
#